data_AF-A0A218UTH0-F1
#
_entry.id   AF-A0A218UTH0-F1
#
_cell.length_a   1.000
_cell.length_b   1.000
_cell.length_c   1.000
_cell.angle_alpha   90.00
_cell.angle_beta   90.00
_cell.angle_gamma   90.00
#
_symmetry.space_group_name_H-M   'P 1'
#
loop_
_entity.id
_entity.type
_entity.pdbx_description
1 polymer ?
#
loop_
_entity_poly.entity_id
_entity_poly.type
_entity_poly.pdbx_seq_one_letter_code
_entity_poly.pdbx_strand_id
1 'polypeptide(L)'
;MRAALAPGIRLLRALPRDSRYRGLTLVLTFLSYTSYHLSRKPISIVKSQLHPNCSALGPNPHNDSNSTTWCSWAPFDGDNYKELFGALDNAFLVAYAIGMFISGIFGERLPLRYYLSGGMVLSGLFTALFGLGYFWNIHVLWYFIVVQVCNGLVQTTGWPAVVACVGNWFGKGKRGLIMGIWNSHTSVGNILGSLIAGAWVSSAWGLSFIVPGIIIIVVGIICFFFLVEYPEDVDCNPPLHHTAADEDPGGVTTSEKDPEAVISNEGPLSLSGQSSVDHSNSPKEPAEEPEAISFLGALRIPGVVEFSLCLLFAKLVSYTFLYWLPLYIVNVAHFGAKEAGDLSTLFDVGGILGGIFAGLISDYTGGRATTCCVMLVVAAPMLFLYNHVGQNGIGTSIAMLIICGALVNGPYALITTAVSADLGTHESLKGNAKALSTVTAIIDGTGSVGAALGPLLAGLISPTGWNNVFYMLIAADVLACLLLARVVVKEARGWCGSMARQRGFKEF
;
A
#
# COMPACT_ATOMS: atom_id res chain seq x y z
N MET A 1 50.70 0.30 5.92
CA MET A 1 49.87 -0.37 4.90
C MET A 1 48.47 0.23 4.95
N ARG A 2 47.91 0.68 3.81
CA ARG A 2 46.51 1.12 3.75
C ARG A 2 45.61 -0.11 3.65
N ALA A 3 44.52 -0.14 4.43
CA ALA A 3 43.53 -1.20 4.35
C ALA A 3 42.92 -1.26 2.95
N ALA A 4 42.60 -2.46 2.47
CA ALA A 4 41.88 -2.63 1.23
C ALA A 4 40.53 -1.90 1.29
N LEU A 5 40.11 -1.33 0.16
CA LEU A 5 38.81 -0.68 0.03
C LEU A 5 37.71 -1.64 0.50
N ALA A 6 36.85 -1.18 1.41
CA ALA A 6 35.82 -2.00 2.03
C ALA A 6 34.98 -2.73 0.96
N PRO A 7 34.65 -4.02 1.14
CA PRO A 7 33.90 -4.80 0.15
C PRO A 7 32.58 -4.14 -0.28
N GLY A 8 31.88 -3.46 0.64
CA GLY A 8 30.66 -2.71 0.33
C GLY A 8 30.86 -1.53 -0.62
N ILE A 9 32.01 -0.83 -0.55
CA ILE A 9 32.32 0.26 -1.48
C ILE A 9 32.62 -0.30 -2.88
N ARG A 10 33.24 -1.48 -2.97
CA ARG A 10 33.46 -2.15 -4.27
C ARG A 10 32.14 -2.55 -4.92
N LEU A 11 31.18 -3.04 -4.14
CA LEU A 11 29.83 -3.36 -4.60
C LEU A 11 29.08 -2.10 -5.08
N LEU A 12 29.14 -1.01 -4.31
CA LEU A 12 28.52 0.28 -4.67
C LEU A 12 29.12 0.90 -5.93
N ARG A 13 30.43 0.74 -6.16
CA ARG A 13 31.11 1.18 -7.38
C ARG A 13 30.85 0.27 -8.58
N ALA A 14 30.55 -1.00 -8.35
CA ALA A 14 30.23 -1.96 -9.40
C ALA A 14 28.79 -1.84 -9.92
N LEU A 15 27.90 -1.18 -9.17
CA LEU A 15 26.51 -0.99 -9.57
C LEU A 15 26.37 0.08 -10.67
N PRO A 16 25.70 -0.23 -11.80
CA PRO A 16 25.36 0.75 -12.82
C PRO A 16 24.62 1.96 -12.23
N ARG A 17 24.76 3.13 -12.86
CA ARG A 17 24.05 4.37 -12.47
C ARG A 17 22.54 4.13 -12.35
N ASP A 18 21.95 3.47 -13.35
CA ASP A 18 20.53 3.09 -13.38
C ASP A 18 20.12 2.24 -12.17
N SER A 19 20.88 1.19 -11.84
CA SER A 19 20.57 0.31 -10.69
C SER A 19 20.63 1.04 -9.35
N ARG A 20 21.52 2.04 -9.20
CA ARG A 20 21.61 2.86 -7.98
C ARG A 20 20.38 3.74 -7.79
N TYR A 21 19.92 4.42 -8.84
CA TYR A 21 18.72 5.26 -8.74
C TYR A 21 17.44 4.43 -8.61
N ARG A 22 17.32 3.30 -9.32
CA ARG A 22 16.23 2.32 -9.10
C ARG A 22 16.14 1.86 -7.65
N GLY A 23 17.28 1.48 -7.06
CA GLY A 23 17.35 1.08 -5.66
C GLY A 23 16.99 2.22 -4.71
N LEU A 24 17.50 3.43 -4.97
CA LEU A 24 17.16 4.62 -4.18
C LEU A 24 15.66 4.93 -4.22
N THR A 25 15.05 4.94 -5.39
CA THR A 25 13.61 5.19 -5.54
C THR A 25 12.79 4.14 -4.80
N LEU A 26 13.12 2.85 -4.92
CA LEU A 26 12.44 1.79 -4.16
C LEU A 26 12.55 2.00 -2.65
N VAL A 27 13.75 2.33 -2.15
CA VAL A 27 13.98 2.55 -0.71
C VAL A 27 13.23 3.78 -0.22
N LEU A 28 13.27 4.90 -0.94
CA LEU A 28 12.59 6.13 -0.55
C LEU A 28 11.07 5.95 -0.55
N THR A 29 10.51 5.33 -1.58
CA THR A 29 9.08 5.04 -1.67
C THR A 29 8.63 4.04 -0.59
N PHE A 30 9.44 3.01 -0.33
CA PHE A 30 9.22 2.07 0.77
C PHE A 30 9.19 2.78 2.13
N LEU A 31 10.22 3.57 2.45
CA LEU A 31 10.30 4.33 3.71
C LEU A 31 9.17 5.35 3.85
N SER A 32 8.79 6.00 2.75
CA SER A 32 7.66 6.93 2.73
C SER A 32 6.39 6.24 3.18
N TYR A 33 6.07 5.11 2.56
CA TYR A 33 4.84 4.40 2.86
C TYR A 33 4.87 3.66 4.21
N THR A 34 6.04 3.18 4.64
CA THR A 34 6.27 2.74 6.02
C THR A 34 5.96 3.83 7.03
N SER A 35 6.40 5.06 6.79
CA SER A 35 6.16 6.19 7.71
C SER A 35 4.68 6.60 7.78
N TYR A 36 3.94 6.54 6.66
CA TYR A 36 2.49 6.71 6.66
C TYR A 36 1.81 5.65 7.53
N HIS A 37 2.11 4.36 7.34
CA HIS A 37 1.49 3.28 8.10
C HIS A 37 1.86 3.29 9.60
N LEU A 38 3.11 3.67 9.90
CA LEU A 38 3.58 3.93 11.25
C LEU A 38 2.76 5.00 11.98
N SER A 39 2.24 6.02 11.28
CA SER A 39 1.35 7.03 11.88
C SER A 39 -0.09 6.54 12.11
N ARG A 40 -0.55 5.52 11.39
CA ARG A 40 -1.95 5.03 11.43
C ARG A 40 -2.20 4.07 12.59
N LYS A 41 -1.20 3.26 12.93
CA LYS A 41 -1.32 2.19 13.94
C LYS A 41 -1.50 2.68 15.40
N PRO A 42 -0.84 3.76 15.89
CA PRO A 42 -0.84 4.12 17.30
C PRO A 42 -2.21 4.22 17.97
N ILE A 43 -3.23 4.70 17.25
CA ILE A 43 -4.60 4.83 17.77
C ILE A 43 -5.18 3.52 18.27
N SER A 44 -4.88 2.37 17.62
CA SER A 44 -5.42 1.07 18.03
C SER A 44 -4.90 0.62 19.39
N ILE A 45 -3.70 1.06 19.77
CA ILE A 45 -3.09 0.77 21.07
C ILE A 45 -3.53 1.81 22.10
N VAL A 46 -3.51 3.10 21.74
CA VAL A 46 -3.87 4.19 22.67
C VAL A 46 -5.33 4.12 23.14
N LYS A 47 -6.26 3.56 22.34
CA LYS A 47 -7.64 3.31 22.78
C LYS A 47 -7.74 2.59 24.13
N SER A 48 -6.83 1.66 24.41
CA SER A 48 -6.81 0.92 25.69
C SER A 48 -6.52 1.81 26.90
N GLN A 49 -5.92 2.99 26.69
CA GLN A 49 -5.63 3.98 27.73
C GLN A 49 -6.62 5.15 27.74
N LEU A 50 -7.36 5.35 26.66
CA LEU A 50 -8.45 6.35 26.63
C LEU A 50 -9.65 5.88 27.46
N HIS A 51 -9.89 4.57 27.53
CA HIS A 51 -10.95 3.97 28.35
C HIS A 51 -10.46 2.67 29.05
N PRO A 52 -9.60 2.79 30.08
CA PRO A 52 -9.04 1.65 30.81
C PRO A 52 -10.00 1.13 31.92
N ASN A 53 -9.81 -0.13 32.33
CA ASN A 53 -10.43 -0.66 33.54
C ASN A 53 -9.58 -0.33 34.77
N CYS A 54 -10.03 0.66 35.54
CA CYS A 54 -9.36 1.25 36.69
C CYS A 54 -9.55 0.46 37.99
N SER A 55 -10.28 -0.67 37.97
CA SER A 55 -10.52 -1.49 39.17
C SER A 55 -9.23 -2.00 39.83
N ALA A 56 -8.16 -2.14 39.04
CA ALA A 56 -6.84 -2.56 39.52
C ALA A 56 -6.01 -1.43 40.16
N LEU A 57 -6.42 -0.16 40.01
CA LEU A 57 -5.68 1.01 40.50
C LEU A 57 -6.08 1.46 41.91
N GLY A 58 -7.12 0.84 42.49
CA GLY A 58 -7.60 1.13 43.84
C GLY A 58 -9.06 1.62 43.88
N PRO A 59 -9.59 1.92 45.08
CA PRO A 59 -10.96 2.40 45.25
C PRO A 59 -11.15 3.76 44.56
N ASN A 60 -12.33 3.96 43.96
CA ASN A 60 -12.67 5.19 43.23
C ASN A 60 -12.53 6.42 44.16
N PRO A 61 -11.62 7.37 43.84
CA PRO A 61 -11.41 8.55 44.67
C PRO A 61 -12.60 9.52 44.66
N HIS A 62 -13.50 9.42 43.67
CA HIS A 62 -14.65 10.31 43.53
C HIS A 62 -15.90 9.83 44.30
N ASN A 63 -15.85 8.65 44.93
CA ASN A 63 -16.93 8.05 45.73
C ASN A 63 -18.30 7.93 45.01
N ASP A 64 -18.33 8.21 43.70
CA ASP A 64 -19.45 7.94 42.81
C ASP A 64 -19.48 6.43 42.49
N SER A 65 -20.69 5.87 42.57
CA SER A 65 -21.07 4.46 42.37
C SER A 65 -20.10 3.63 41.52
N ASN A 66 -19.64 2.46 42.01
CA ASN A 66 -19.10 1.27 41.29
C ASN A 66 -18.49 1.44 39.87
N SER A 67 -17.95 2.62 39.56
CA SER A 67 -17.50 2.96 38.23
C SER A 67 -16.09 2.41 38.11
N THR A 68 -15.93 1.40 37.26
CA THR A 68 -14.65 0.75 37.01
C THR A 68 -13.79 1.57 36.06
N THR A 69 -14.23 2.76 35.62
CA THR A 69 -13.64 3.55 34.53
C THR A 69 -13.30 4.99 34.93
N TRP A 70 -13.23 5.30 36.23
CA TRP A 70 -13.00 6.65 36.77
C TRP A 70 -11.70 7.34 36.32
N CYS A 71 -10.73 6.60 35.79
CA CYS A 71 -9.45 7.09 35.29
C CYS A 71 -9.40 7.25 33.75
N SER A 72 -10.57 7.17 33.09
CA SER A 72 -10.68 7.33 31.63
C SER A 72 -10.44 8.77 31.16
N TRP A 73 -10.07 8.92 29.90
CA TRP A 73 -9.80 10.22 29.30
C TRP A 73 -11.04 10.76 28.60
N ALA A 74 -11.60 11.88 29.08
CA ALA A 74 -12.70 12.56 28.39
C ALA A 74 -12.31 13.01 26.98
N PRO A 75 -13.15 12.82 25.95
CA PRO A 75 -14.58 12.49 26.00
C PRO A 75 -14.90 10.98 25.87
N PHE A 76 -13.91 10.10 26.06
CA PHE A 76 -14.06 8.65 25.90
C PHE A 76 -14.42 7.94 27.20
N ASP A 77 -14.80 8.68 28.24
CA ASP A 77 -15.10 8.22 29.58
C ASP A 77 -16.54 7.69 29.75
N GLY A 78 -17.44 7.99 28.81
CA GLY A 78 -18.82 7.52 28.81
C GLY A 78 -19.04 6.09 28.28
N ASP A 79 -20.24 5.54 28.50
CA ASP A 79 -20.63 4.18 28.06
C ASP A 79 -20.60 4.00 26.54
N ASN A 80 -20.71 5.09 25.78
CA ASN A 80 -20.67 5.11 24.32
C ASN A 80 -19.24 5.17 23.74
N TYR A 81 -18.18 4.94 24.55
CA TYR A 81 -16.79 5.04 24.10
C TYR A 81 -16.47 4.18 22.87
N LYS A 82 -17.10 3.00 22.72
CA LYS A 82 -16.91 2.12 21.55
C LYS A 82 -17.37 2.78 20.26
N GLU A 83 -18.49 3.50 20.31
CA GLU A 83 -19.02 4.27 19.18
C GLU A 83 -18.11 5.46 18.88
N LEU A 84 -17.60 6.15 19.92
CA LEU A 84 -16.66 7.26 19.77
C LEU A 84 -15.33 6.84 19.16
N PHE A 85 -14.77 5.69 19.60
CA PHE A 85 -13.58 5.10 18.97
C PHE A 85 -13.83 4.73 17.51
N GLY A 86 -15.00 4.15 17.21
CA GLY A 86 -15.41 3.87 15.84
C GLY A 86 -15.51 5.14 14.99
N ALA A 87 -16.13 6.20 15.53
CA ALA A 87 -16.24 7.50 14.86
C ALA A 87 -14.86 8.12 14.58
N LEU A 88 -13.92 7.97 15.51
CA LEU A 88 -12.57 8.51 15.38
C LEU A 88 -11.73 7.80 14.31
N ASP A 89 -11.81 6.47 14.25
CA ASP A 89 -11.20 5.70 13.16
C ASP A 89 -11.83 6.09 11.82
N ASN A 90 -13.16 6.16 11.80
CA ASN A 90 -13.93 6.39 10.59
C ASN A 90 -13.71 7.79 10.02
N ALA A 91 -13.51 8.81 10.88
CA ALA A 91 -13.18 10.16 10.45
C ALA A 91 -11.94 10.20 9.55
N PHE A 92 -10.88 9.51 9.95
CA PHE A 92 -9.66 9.38 9.14
C PHE A 92 -9.93 8.54 7.88
N LEU A 93 -10.54 7.36 8.04
CA LEU A 93 -10.66 6.36 6.99
C LEU A 93 -11.61 6.79 5.86
N VAL A 94 -12.73 7.45 6.18
CA VAL A 94 -13.68 7.99 5.19
C VAL A 94 -13.06 9.17 4.46
N ALA A 95 -12.42 10.08 5.18
CA ALA A 95 -11.72 11.21 4.58
C ALA A 95 -10.63 10.72 3.61
N TYR A 96 -9.87 9.69 4.01
CA TYR A 96 -8.90 9.03 3.14
C TYR A 96 -9.57 8.37 1.93
N ALA A 97 -10.66 7.61 2.11
CA ALA A 97 -11.35 6.93 1.02
C ALA A 97 -11.87 7.92 -0.04
N ILE A 98 -12.50 9.02 0.39
CA ILE A 98 -12.96 10.10 -0.52
C ILE A 98 -11.76 10.77 -1.19
N GLY A 99 -10.73 11.11 -0.41
CA GLY A 99 -9.54 11.79 -0.91
C GLY A 99 -8.76 10.96 -1.92
N MET A 100 -8.75 9.62 -1.82
CA MET A 100 -8.05 8.74 -2.75
C MET A 100 -8.56 8.85 -4.18
N PHE A 101 -9.89 8.93 -4.38
CA PHE A 101 -10.47 9.10 -5.71
C PHE A 101 -10.10 10.45 -6.35
N ILE A 102 -9.87 11.47 -5.52
CA ILE A 102 -9.47 12.82 -5.95
C ILE A 102 -7.96 12.90 -6.17
N SER A 103 -7.17 12.27 -5.29
CA SER A 103 -5.71 12.32 -5.28
C SER A 103 -5.09 11.73 -6.54
N GLY A 104 -5.71 10.70 -7.14
CA GLY A 104 -5.26 10.14 -8.42
C GLY A 104 -5.18 11.19 -9.54
N ILE A 105 -6.14 12.13 -9.59
CA ILE A 105 -6.18 13.22 -10.58
C ILE A 105 -5.04 14.22 -10.33
N PHE A 106 -4.78 14.54 -9.07
CA PHE A 106 -3.69 15.45 -8.70
C PHE A 106 -2.32 14.82 -8.92
N GLY A 107 -2.17 13.51 -8.68
CA GLY A 107 -0.93 12.77 -8.91
C GLY A 107 -0.50 12.74 -10.39
N GLU A 108 -1.43 12.93 -11.33
CA GLU A 108 -1.10 13.00 -12.76
C GLU A 108 -0.73 14.42 -13.24
N ARG A 109 -1.08 15.45 -12.47
CA ARG A 109 -0.96 16.87 -12.87
C ARG A 109 0.09 17.65 -12.09
N LEU A 110 0.48 17.15 -10.93
CA LEU A 110 1.47 17.76 -10.07
C LEU A 110 2.77 16.96 -10.15
N PRO A 111 3.93 17.63 -10.08
CA PRO A 111 5.21 16.95 -9.94
C PRO A 111 5.22 16.10 -8.66
N LEU A 112 5.50 14.80 -8.81
CA LEU A 112 5.28 13.76 -7.81
C LEU A 112 6.10 13.99 -6.55
N ARG A 113 7.32 14.52 -6.68
CA ARG A 113 8.23 14.83 -5.58
C ARG A 113 7.63 15.85 -4.64
N TYR A 114 7.12 16.96 -5.18
CA TYR A 114 6.53 18.01 -4.35
C TYR A 114 5.20 17.56 -3.76
N TYR A 115 4.39 16.84 -4.54
CA TYR A 115 3.11 16.31 -4.10
C TYR A 115 3.25 15.33 -2.92
N LEU A 116 4.14 14.33 -3.05
CA LEU A 116 4.43 13.37 -2.00
C LEU A 116 5.05 14.05 -0.77
N SER A 117 6.09 14.86 -0.96
CA SER A 117 6.83 15.45 0.16
C SER A 117 5.97 16.43 0.96
N GLY A 118 5.20 17.29 0.29
CA GLY A 118 4.27 18.20 0.94
C GLY A 118 3.18 17.46 1.71
N GLY A 119 2.62 16.41 1.11
CA GLY A 119 1.65 15.52 1.76
C GLY A 119 2.18 14.85 3.03
N MET A 120 3.42 14.35 2.99
CA MET A 120 4.09 13.72 4.14
C MET A 120 4.32 14.71 5.28
N VAL A 121 4.83 15.91 4.99
CA VAL A 121 5.07 16.94 6.00
C VAL A 121 3.75 17.36 6.68
N LEU A 122 2.70 17.58 5.89
CA LEU A 122 1.38 17.92 6.43
C LEU A 122 0.77 16.77 7.24
N SER A 123 0.94 15.53 6.78
CA SER A 123 0.46 14.34 7.50
C SER A 123 1.15 14.17 8.85
N GLY A 124 2.46 14.42 8.92
CA GLY A 124 3.18 14.42 10.18
C GLY A 124 2.77 15.54 11.11
N LEU A 125 2.48 16.72 10.58
CA LEU A 125 1.93 17.83 11.36
C LEU A 125 0.58 17.46 11.98
N PHE A 126 -0.37 16.94 11.20
CA PHE A 126 -1.68 16.54 11.74
C PHE A 126 -1.59 15.35 12.69
N THR A 127 -0.69 14.40 12.42
CA THR A 127 -0.42 13.29 13.36
C THR A 127 0.14 13.81 14.68
N ALA A 128 1.10 14.74 14.64
CA ALA A 128 1.64 15.36 15.85
C ALA A 128 0.59 16.20 16.59
N LEU A 129 -0.25 16.93 15.87
CA LEU A 129 -1.39 17.67 16.45
C LEU A 129 -2.31 16.74 17.23
N PHE A 130 -2.64 15.57 16.69
CA PHE A 130 -3.44 14.58 17.42
C PHE A 130 -2.82 14.26 18.79
N GLY A 131 -1.51 14.00 18.82
CA GLY A 131 -0.77 13.71 20.05
C GLY A 131 -0.64 14.90 21.00
N LEU A 132 -0.58 16.13 20.48
CA LEU A 132 -0.56 17.36 21.30
C LEU A 132 -1.85 17.54 22.09
N GLY A 133 -2.96 16.90 21.70
CA GLY A 133 -4.19 16.85 22.49
C GLY A 133 -3.98 16.36 23.94
N TYR A 134 -3.01 15.45 24.16
CA TYR A 134 -2.60 15.03 25.50
C TYR A 134 -1.96 16.17 26.29
N PHE A 135 -0.95 16.82 25.72
CA PHE A 135 -0.16 17.86 26.41
C PHE A 135 -0.92 19.17 26.61
N TRP A 136 -1.86 19.47 25.72
CA TRP A 136 -2.76 20.61 25.82
C TRP A 136 -4.02 20.32 26.64
N ASN A 137 -4.17 19.09 27.16
CA ASN A 137 -5.31 18.65 27.95
C ASN A 137 -6.67 18.91 27.27
N ILE A 138 -6.77 18.50 26.00
CA ILE A 138 -7.98 18.72 25.18
C ILE A 138 -8.97 17.57 25.40
N HIS A 139 -10.18 17.93 25.84
CA HIS A 139 -11.28 16.98 26.08
C HIS A 139 -12.47 17.17 25.11
N VAL A 140 -12.23 17.78 23.95
CA VAL A 140 -13.26 18.07 22.94
C VAL A 140 -13.15 17.08 21.79
N LEU A 141 -14.16 16.22 21.58
CA LEU A 141 -14.17 15.21 20.52
C LEU A 141 -13.89 15.80 19.13
N TRP A 142 -14.47 16.96 18.85
CA TRP A 142 -14.37 17.63 17.55
C TRP A 142 -12.95 18.06 17.18
N TYR A 143 -12.09 18.31 18.16
CA TYR A 143 -10.67 18.52 17.89
C TYR A 143 -10.05 17.29 17.22
N PHE A 144 -10.24 16.11 17.82
CA PHE A 144 -9.67 14.86 17.32
C PHE A 144 -10.24 14.46 15.96
N ILE A 145 -11.54 14.68 15.73
CA ILE A 145 -12.15 14.37 14.45
C ILE A 145 -11.65 15.29 13.34
N VAL A 146 -11.61 16.61 13.55
CA VAL A 146 -11.14 17.54 12.52
C VAL A 146 -9.68 17.24 12.15
N VAL A 147 -8.83 16.99 13.15
CA VAL A 147 -7.43 16.60 12.93
C VAL A 147 -7.35 15.30 12.13
N GLN A 148 -8.17 14.29 12.45
CA GLN A 148 -8.20 13.02 11.71
C GLN A 148 -8.71 13.16 10.28
N VAL A 149 -9.73 13.99 10.03
CA VAL A 149 -10.23 14.26 8.67
C VAL A 149 -9.14 14.94 7.84
N CYS A 150 -8.51 15.98 8.37
CA CYS A 150 -7.40 16.65 7.70
C CYS A 150 -6.25 15.68 7.42
N ASN A 151 -5.85 14.89 8.42
CA ASN A 151 -4.80 13.87 8.27
C ASN A 151 -5.16 12.85 7.18
N GLY A 152 -6.39 12.33 7.18
CA GLY A 152 -6.88 11.38 6.20
C GLY A 152 -6.80 11.93 4.77
N LEU A 153 -7.23 13.18 4.56
CA LEU A 153 -7.15 13.83 3.25
C LEU A 153 -5.70 14.01 2.78
N VAL A 154 -4.80 14.51 3.63
CA VAL A 154 -3.41 14.76 3.21
C VAL A 154 -2.61 13.47 3.01
N GLN A 155 -2.92 12.40 3.74
CA GLN A 155 -2.25 11.10 3.56
C GLN A 155 -2.56 10.42 2.23
N THR A 156 -3.63 10.83 1.53
CA THR A 156 -4.00 10.25 0.22
C THR A 156 -2.94 10.52 -0.85
N THR A 157 -2.18 11.60 -0.70
CA THR A 157 -1.05 11.98 -1.57
C THR A 157 0.01 10.89 -1.71
N GLY A 158 0.13 10.01 -0.70
CA GLY A 158 1.15 8.99 -0.63
C GLY A 158 1.05 7.95 -1.75
N TRP A 159 -0.09 7.25 -1.83
CA TRP A 159 -0.19 6.02 -2.62
C TRP A 159 -0.02 6.24 -4.13
N PRO A 160 -0.79 7.16 -4.75
CA PRO A 160 -0.67 7.38 -6.20
C PRO A 160 0.73 7.85 -6.56
N ALA A 161 1.35 8.69 -5.72
CA ALA A 161 2.68 9.21 -5.97
C ALA A 161 3.77 8.13 -5.91
N VAL A 162 3.77 7.29 -4.87
CA VAL A 162 4.79 6.23 -4.76
C VAL A 162 4.62 5.16 -5.85
N VAL A 163 3.38 4.80 -6.20
CA VAL A 163 3.13 3.82 -7.26
C VAL A 163 3.53 4.38 -8.63
N ALA A 164 3.23 5.64 -8.91
CA ALA A 164 3.69 6.30 -10.13
C ALA A 164 5.22 6.34 -10.20
N CYS A 165 5.91 6.73 -9.11
CA CYS A 165 7.37 6.72 -9.04
C CYS A 165 7.94 5.31 -9.31
N VAL A 166 7.40 4.27 -8.67
CA VAL A 166 7.86 2.90 -8.92
C VAL A 166 7.55 2.46 -10.36
N GLY A 167 6.38 2.84 -10.91
CA GLY A 167 5.99 2.55 -12.29
C GLY A 167 6.92 3.17 -13.32
N ASN A 168 7.36 4.41 -13.11
CA ASN A 168 8.31 5.12 -13.98
C ASN A 168 9.69 4.43 -14.02
N TRP A 169 10.12 3.83 -12.91
CA TRP A 169 11.43 3.20 -12.80
C TRP A 169 11.41 1.70 -13.12
N PHE A 170 10.28 1.02 -12.94
CA PHE A 170 10.13 -0.43 -13.08
C PHE A 170 9.02 -0.78 -14.08
N GLY A 171 9.42 -1.20 -15.29
CA GLY A 171 8.53 -1.65 -16.36
C GLY A 171 7.79 -2.97 -16.06
N LYS A 172 7.41 -3.72 -17.10
CA LYS A 172 6.53 -4.91 -16.99
C LYS A 172 7.19 -6.21 -16.47
N GLY A 173 8.43 -6.20 -15.99
CA GLY A 173 9.16 -7.42 -15.57
C GLY A 173 8.85 -7.91 -14.14
N LYS A 174 8.79 -9.24 -13.92
CA LYS A 174 8.58 -9.99 -12.64
C LYS A 174 8.09 -9.14 -11.46
N ARG A 175 6.90 -8.55 -11.62
CA ARG A 175 6.35 -7.58 -10.67
C ARG A 175 5.91 -8.22 -9.36
N GLY A 176 5.42 -9.46 -9.36
CA GLY A 176 4.80 -10.07 -8.18
C GLY A 176 5.74 -10.13 -6.97
N LEU A 177 6.94 -10.72 -7.12
CA LEU A 177 7.89 -10.83 -6.01
C LEU A 177 8.44 -9.47 -5.57
N ILE A 178 8.86 -8.63 -6.50
CA ILE A 178 9.44 -7.31 -6.19
C ILE A 178 8.41 -6.44 -5.47
N MET A 179 7.18 -6.41 -5.99
CA MET A 179 6.08 -5.66 -5.41
C MET A 179 5.60 -6.28 -4.09
N GLY A 180 5.66 -7.60 -3.93
CA GLY A 180 5.35 -8.27 -2.67
C GLY A 180 6.34 -7.91 -1.56
N ILE A 181 7.65 -7.86 -1.87
CA ILE A 181 8.68 -7.38 -0.95
C ILE A 181 8.48 -5.89 -0.67
N TRP A 182 8.27 -5.07 -1.71
CA TRP A 182 8.08 -3.64 -1.55
C TRP A 182 6.84 -3.32 -0.69
N ASN A 183 5.70 -3.98 -0.91
CA ASN A 183 4.47 -3.80 -0.13
C ASN A 183 4.62 -4.13 1.36
N SER A 184 5.68 -4.85 1.74
CA SER A 184 5.99 -5.11 3.15
C SER A 184 6.18 -3.82 3.95
N HIS A 185 6.36 -2.66 3.29
CA HIS A 185 6.35 -1.34 3.91
C HIS A 185 5.13 -1.12 4.82
N THR A 186 3.97 -1.66 4.47
CA THR A 186 2.71 -1.49 5.20
C THR A 186 2.79 -2.17 6.56
N SER A 187 3.15 -3.45 6.56
CA SER A 187 3.31 -4.24 7.78
C SER A 187 4.49 -3.74 8.62
N VAL A 188 5.63 -3.39 8.00
CA VAL A 188 6.76 -2.80 8.72
C VAL A 188 6.36 -1.50 9.41
N GLY A 189 5.60 -0.63 8.72
CA GLY A 189 5.06 0.59 9.31
C GLY A 189 4.16 0.30 10.50
N ASN A 190 3.21 -0.63 10.35
CA ASN A 190 2.33 -1.04 11.44
C ASN A 190 3.10 -1.59 12.65
N ILE A 191 4.10 -2.45 12.44
CA ILE A 191 4.94 -3.00 13.52
C ILE A 191 5.64 -1.86 14.26
N LEU A 192 6.32 -0.96 13.54
CA LEU A 192 7.02 0.18 14.15
C LEU A 192 6.05 1.11 14.89
N GLY A 193 4.88 1.39 14.30
CA GLY A 193 3.84 2.20 14.94
C GLY A 193 3.32 1.55 16.22
N SER A 194 3.15 0.22 16.23
CA SER A 194 2.78 -0.52 17.43
C SER A 194 3.84 -0.44 18.53
N LEU A 195 5.12 -0.65 18.18
CA LEU A 195 6.21 -0.63 19.15
C LEU A 195 6.43 0.77 19.75
N ILE A 196 6.37 1.82 18.91
CA ILE A 196 6.48 3.20 19.38
C ILE A 196 5.30 3.55 20.29
N ALA A 197 4.08 3.20 19.91
CA ALA A 197 2.92 3.46 20.75
C ALA A 197 2.99 2.68 22.07
N GLY A 198 3.37 1.40 22.03
CA GLY A 198 3.56 0.57 23.22
C GLY A 198 4.60 1.12 24.21
N ALA A 199 5.61 1.85 23.74
CA ALA A 199 6.61 2.49 24.59
C ALA A 199 6.05 3.67 25.40
N TRP A 200 5.08 4.41 24.85
CA TRP A 200 4.57 5.65 25.43
C TRP A 200 3.13 5.57 25.93
N VAL A 201 2.39 4.51 25.58
CA VAL A 201 0.95 4.39 25.84
C VAL A 201 0.62 4.56 27.33
N SER A 202 1.41 3.97 28.23
CA SER A 202 1.15 4.00 29.67
C SER A 202 1.63 5.26 30.39
N SER A 203 2.48 6.09 29.76
CA SER A 203 3.10 7.26 30.40
C SER A 203 2.55 8.56 29.82
N ALA A 204 2.83 8.80 28.54
CA ALA A 204 2.42 9.99 27.80
C ALA A 204 1.94 9.56 26.41
N TRP A 205 0.70 9.10 26.31
CA TRP A 205 0.15 8.54 25.08
C TRP A 205 0.20 9.52 23.89
N GLY A 206 0.29 10.84 24.14
CA GLY A 206 0.51 11.84 23.09
C GLY A 206 1.80 11.61 22.29
N LEU A 207 2.87 11.10 22.93
CA LEU A 207 4.14 10.78 22.26
C LEU A 207 4.01 9.62 21.28
N SER A 208 3.02 8.74 21.46
CA SER A 208 2.67 7.67 20.52
C SER A 208 2.30 8.20 19.14
N PHE A 209 1.93 9.49 19.01
CA PHE A 209 1.61 10.14 17.74
C PHE A 209 2.65 11.20 17.35
N ILE A 210 3.18 11.95 18.30
CA ILE A 210 4.20 12.98 18.01
C ILE A 210 5.47 12.36 17.42
N VAL A 211 5.95 11.24 17.98
CA VAL A 211 7.16 10.58 17.46
C VAL A 211 6.96 10.10 16.02
N PRO A 212 5.87 9.37 15.68
CA PRO A 212 5.56 9.06 14.28
C PRO A 212 5.39 10.29 13.39
N GLY A 213 4.76 11.35 13.89
CA GLY A 213 4.59 12.62 13.17
C GLY A 213 5.91 13.29 12.80
N ILE A 214 6.90 13.25 13.69
CA ILE A 214 8.25 13.76 13.40
C ILE A 214 8.94 12.87 12.36
N ILE A 215 8.83 11.53 12.48
CA ILE A 215 9.46 10.59 11.54
C ILE A 215 8.96 10.84 10.11
N ILE A 216 7.64 10.94 9.90
CA ILE A 216 7.10 11.18 8.56
C ILE A 216 7.49 12.55 8.00
N ILE A 217 7.59 13.60 8.82
CA ILE A 217 8.12 14.91 8.39
C ILE A 217 9.57 14.77 7.89
N VAL A 218 10.41 14.08 8.66
CA VAL A 218 11.82 13.89 8.29
C VAL A 218 11.95 13.09 7.00
N VAL A 219 11.19 12.00 6.84
CA VAL A 219 11.21 11.22 5.59
C VAL A 219 10.65 12.05 4.42
N GLY A 220 9.63 12.88 4.64
CA GLY A 220 9.11 13.81 3.63
C GLY A 220 10.15 14.83 3.17
N ILE A 221 10.92 15.40 4.10
CA ILE A 221 12.04 16.30 3.78
C ILE A 221 13.13 15.56 2.99
N ILE A 222 13.46 14.31 3.37
CA ILE A 222 14.41 13.49 2.62
C ILE A 222 13.90 13.25 1.19
N CYS A 223 12.62 12.93 1.02
CA CYS A 223 12.03 12.74 -0.32
C CYS A 223 12.09 14.02 -1.16
N PHE A 224 11.87 15.19 -0.55
CA PHE A 224 11.96 16.47 -1.24
C PHE A 224 13.35 16.69 -1.85
N PHE A 225 14.42 16.30 -1.15
CA PHE A 225 15.80 16.49 -1.62
C PHE A 225 16.31 15.36 -2.54
N PHE A 226 15.85 14.12 -2.36
CA PHE A 226 16.50 12.95 -2.95
C PHE A 226 15.62 12.11 -3.89
N LEU A 227 14.29 12.31 -3.91
CA LEU A 227 13.42 11.54 -4.80
C LEU A 227 13.59 12.01 -6.24
N VAL A 228 13.87 11.05 -7.13
CA VAL A 228 13.93 11.27 -8.58
C VAL A 228 12.72 10.59 -9.21
N GLU A 229 11.86 11.38 -9.84
CA GLU A 229 10.55 10.93 -10.36
C GLU A 229 10.68 10.12 -11.65
N TYR A 230 11.55 10.59 -12.54
CA TYR A 230 11.73 10.09 -13.90
C TYR A 230 13.19 9.68 -14.12
N PRO A 231 13.46 8.51 -14.73
CA PRO A 231 14.82 8.09 -15.10
C PRO A 231 15.56 9.13 -15.97
N GLU A 232 14.83 9.86 -16.81
CA GLU A 232 15.34 10.87 -17.74
C GLU A 232 16.00 12.05 -17.03
N ASP A 233 15.51 12.43 -15.83
CA ASP A 233 16.07 13.52 -15.02
C ASP A 233 17.52 13.27 -14.59
N VAL A 234 17.96 12.00 -14.65
CA VAL A 234 19.32 11.56 -14.30
C VAL A 234 19.97 10.77 -15.42
N ASP A 235 19.64 11.10 -16.67
CA ASP A 235 20.22 10.52 -17.90
C ASP A 235 20.13 8.98 -17.94
N CYS A 236 19.08 8.39 -17.35
CA CYS A 236 18.82 6.96 -17.42
C CYS A 236 17.70 6.68 -18.44
N ASN A 237 17.80 5.54 -19.13
CA ASN A 237 16.78 5.17 -20.10
C ASN A 237 15.50 4.71 -19.38
N PRO A 238 14.32 5.17 -19.81
CA PRO A 238 13.06 4.65 -19.28
C PRO A 238 12.96 3.14 -19.53
N PRO A 239 12.26 2.41 -18.65
CA PRO A 239 11.94 1.02 -18.94
C PRO A 239 11.12 0.93 -20.23
N LEU A 240 11.35 -0.13 -21.01
CA LEU A 240 10.55 -0.44 -22.21
C LEU A 240 9.08 -0.67 -21.81
N HIS A 241 8.29 0.40 -21.81
CA HIS A 241 6.86 0.33 -22.04
C HIS A 241 6.69 0.07 -23.53
N HIS A 242 5.75 -0.78 -23.95
CA HIS A 242 5.49 -0.97 -25.38
C HIS A 242 5.09 0.36 -26.02
N THR A 243 6.05 1.13 -26.51
CA THR A 243 5.88 1.92 -27.71
C THR A 243 5.66 0.89 -28.80
N ALA A 244 4.49 0.92 -29.42
CA ALA A 244 4.41 0.51 -30.80
C ALA A 244 5.39 1.45 -31.52
N ALA A 245 6.64 1.00 -31.71
CA ALA A 245 7.41 1.49 -32.81
C ALA A 245 6.53 1.23 -34.03
N ASP A 246 6.30 2.27 -34.82
CA ASP A 246 5.60 2.19 -36.09
C ASP A 246 6.06 0.94 -36.85
N GLU A 247 5.22 -0.10 -36.85
CA GLU A 247 5.29 -1.12 -37.89
C GLU A 247 4.77 -0.43 -39.15
N ASP A 248 5.67 0.30 -39.80
CA ASP A 248 5.53 0.64 -41.20
C ASP A 248 5.45 -0.70 -41.97
N PRO A 249 4.33 -1.04 -42.63
CA PRO A 249 4.18 -2.32 -43.29
C PRO A 249 4.92 -2.29 -44.63
N GLY A 250 6.24 -2.41 -44.60
CA GLY A 250 7.03 -2.51 -45.81
C GLY A 250 8.52 -2.39 -45.58
N GLY A 251 9.23 -3.50 -45.42
CA GLY A 251 10.70 -3.46 -45.43
C GLY A 251 11.41 -4.72 -44.98
N VAL A 252 11.41 -5.72 -45.85
CA VAL A 252 12.44 -6.75 -46.08
C VAL A 252 13.42 -7.05 -44.93
N THR A 253 13.32 -8.30 -44.45
CA THR A 253 14.33 -9.06 -43.71
C THR A 253 15.78 -8.76 -44.10
N THR A 254 16.66 -8.48 -43.14
CA THR A 254 18.03 -9.01 -43.19
C THR A 254 18.53 -9.33 -41.79
N SER A 255 19.02 -10.56 -41.69
CA SER A 255 19.69 -11.14 -40.53
C SER A 255 21.20 -10.90 -40.65
N GLU A 256 21.86 -10.91 -39.49
CA GLU A 256 23.30 -11.19 -39.24
C GLU A 256 24.32 -10.03 -39.13
N LYS A 257 24.88 -9.97 -37.91
CA LYS A 257 26.30 -10.04 -37.49
C LYS A 257 27.31 -8.92 -37.81
N ASP A 258 27.91 -8.49 -36.69
CA ASP A 258 29.30 -8.11 -36.39
C ASP A 258 30.00 -6.96 -37.15
N PRO A 259 30.79 -6.12 -36.44
CA PRO A 259 31.45 -4.96 -37.01
C PRO A 259 32.93 -5.24 -37.30
N GLU A 260 33.38 -5.06 -38.55
CA GLU A 260 34.80 -4.79 -38.83
C GLU A 260 35.03 -4.25 -40.26
N ALA A 261 36.11 -3.45 -40.38
CA ALA A 261 36.79 -2.99 -41.60
C ALA A 261 36.28 -1.70 -42.30
N VAL A 262 36.94 -0.61 -41.88
CA VAL A 262 37.33 0.56 -42.68
C VAL A 262 38.06 0.12 -43.96
N ILE A 263 37.80 0.78 -45.11
CA ILE A 263 38.79 1.34 -46.07
C ILE A 263 38.07 1.90 -47.32
N SER A 264 38.46 3.15 -47.61
CA SER A 264 38.36 4.03 -48.80
C SER A 264 37.94 3.48 -50.18
N ASN A 265 37.20 4.31 -50.95
CA ASN A 265 37.78 4.96 -52.15
C ASN A 265 36.89 6.05 -52.78
N GLU A 266 37.58 6.93 -53.51
CA GLU A 266 37.25 8.28 -53.97
C GLU A 266 36.36 8.39 -55.23
N GLY A 267 35.49 9.43 -55.25
CA GLY A 267 35.09 10.36 -56.35
C GLY A 267 34.78 9.91 -57.80
N PRO A 268 34.42 10.84 -58.73
CA PRO A 268 34.14 12.27 -58.56
C PRO A 268 32.88 12.83 -59.29
N LEU A 269 32.44 14.00 -58.82
CA LEU A 269 31.84 15.16 -59.51
C LEU A 269 30.82 14.97 -60.66
N SER A 270 29.63 15.56 -60.47
CA SER A 270 29.07 16.52 -61.43
C SER A 270 28.33 17.66 -60.71
N LEU A 271 28.71 18.89 -61.06
CA LEU A 271 28.15 20.16 -60.62
C LEU A 271 27.05 20.62 -61.58
N SER A 272 25.99 21.21 -61.01
CA SER A 272 25.17 22.36 -61.49
C SER A 272 23.70 22.15 -61.12
N GLY A 273 22.94 23.08 -60.55
CA GLY A 273 23.22 24.45 -60.10
C GLY A 273 22.02 24.97 -59.28
N GLN A 274 22.36 25.79 -58.28
CA GLN A 274 21.58 26.89 -57.66
C GLN A 274 20.06 26.75 -57.45
N SER A 275 19.65 26.78 -56.18
CA SER A 275 18.83 27.90 -55.67
C SER A 275 18.76 27.93 -54.13
N SER A 276 18.95 29.15 -53.62
CA SER A 276 18.43 29.72 -52.36
C SER A 276 18.68 28.99 -51.03
N VAL A 277 19.52 29.66 -50.23
CA VAL A 277 19.45 29.72 -48.76
C VAL A 277 18.01 29.95 -48.32
N ASP A 278 17.46 29.06 -47.49
CA ASP A 278 16.43 29.42 -46.52
C ASP A 278 16.71 28.69 -45.20
N HIS A 279 17.04 29.50 -44.19
CA HIS A 279 16.99 29.13 -42.80
C HIS A 279 15.51 28.88 -42.43
N SER A 280 15.08 27.62 -42.39
CA SER A 280 13.88 27.26 -41.65
C SER A 280 14.28 26.53 -40.36
N ASN A 281 14.39 27.32 -39.28
CA ASN A 281 14.15 26.85 -37.93
C ASN A 281 12.77 26.18 -37.92
N SER A 282 12.72 24.85 -37.98
CA SER A 282 11.50 24.14 -37.65
C SER A 282 11.43 24.04 -36.13
N PRO A 283 10.38 24.55 -35.47
CA PRO A 283 10.17 24.29 -34.06
C PRO A 283 10.01 22.78 -33.89
N LYS A 284 10.74 22.17 -32.95
CA LYS A 284 10.32 20.87 -32.41
C LYS A 284 8.90 21.07 -31.90
N GLU A 285 7.92 20.48 -32.56
CA GLU A 285 6.56 20.39 -32.03
C GLU A 285 6.65 19.84 -30.60
N PRO A 286 5.98 20.46 -29.61
CA PRO A 286 5.91 19.89 -28.29
C PRO A 286 5.24 18.52 -28.43
N ALA A 287 5.95 17.46 -28.02
CA ALA A 287 5.38 16.13 -27.96
C ALA A 287 4.03 16.21 -27.24
N GLU A 288 2.93 15.85 -27.93
CA GLU A 288 1.60 15.85 -27.35
C GLU A 288 1.62 15.02 -26.07
N GLU A 289 1.44 15.67 -24.91
CA GLU A 289 1.36 14.95 -23.65
C GLU A 289 0.16 13.99 -23.70
N PRO A 290 0.33 12.71 -23.33
CA PRO A 290 -0.76 11.75 -23.38
C PRO A 290 -1.93 12.21 -22.50
N GLU A 291 -3.11 12.27 -23.09
CA GLU A 291 -4.35 12.73 -22.46
C GLU A 291 -4.72 11.83 -21.27
N ALA A 292 -5.12 12.42 -20.13
CA ALA A 292 -5.48 11.66 -18.93
C ALA A 292 -6.73 10.79 -19.17
N ILE A 293 -6.74 9.55 -18.66
CA ILE A 293 -7.91 8.67 -18.78
C ILE A 293 -9.06 9.17 -17.89
N SER A 294 -10.29 9.12 -18.40
CA SER A 294 -11.46 9.40 -17.56
C SER A 294 -11.74 8.27 -16.57
N PHE A 295 -12.29 8.59 -15.40
CA PHE A 295 -12.68 7.62 -14.38
C PHE A 295 -13.57 6.49 -14.94
N LEU A 296 -14.55 6.83 -15.79
CA LEU A 296 -15.43 5.85 -16.43
C LEU A 296 -14.69 4.98 -17.45
N GLY A 297 -13.69 5.54 -18.14
CA GLY A 297 -12.80 4.79 -19.02
C GLY A 297 -11.99 3.74 -18.25
N ALA A 298 -11.45 4.10 -17.09
CA ALA A 298 -10.69 3.19 -16.24
C ALA A 298 -11.56 2.04 -15.68
N LEU A 299 -12.83 2.31 -15.31
CA LEU A 299 -13.77 1.27 -14.88
C LEU A 299 -14.13 0.25 -15.97
N ARG A 300 -14.00 0.60 -17.25
CA ARG A 300 -14.26 -0.31 -18.38
C ARG A 300 -13.11 -1.29 -18.64
N ILE A 301 -11.96 -1.11 -18.00
CA ILE A 301 -10.81 -2.02 -18.16
C ILE A 301 -11.16 -3.36 -17.51
N PRO A 302 -11.08 -4.48 -18.26
CA PRO A 302 -11.43 -5.79 -17.73
C PRO A 302 -10.61 -6.15 -16.48
N GLY A 303 -11.27 -6.55 -15.41
CA GLY A 303 -10.64 -6.92 -14.14
C GLY A 303 -10.56 -5.78 -13.12
N VAL A 304 -10.63 -4.51 -13.53
CA VAL A 304 -10.54 -3.38 -12.58
C VAL A 304 -11.67 -3.44 -11.56
N VAL A 305 -12.91 -3.66 -11.99
CA VAL A 305 -14.06 -3.71 -11.09
C VAL A 305 -13.98 -4.92 -10.16
N GLU A 306 -13.69 -6.10 -10.70
CA GLU A 306 -13.61 -7.34 -9.93
C GLU A 306 -12.52 -7.28 -8.84
N PHE A 307 -11.33 -6.80 -9.20
CA PHE A 307 -10.24 -6.64 -8.22
C PHE A 307 -10.50 -5.49 -7.25
N SER A 308 -11.13 -4.39 -7.66
CA SER A 308 -11.50 -3.29 -6.76
C SER A 308 -12.49 -3.76 -5.68
N LEU A 309 -13.51 -4.52 -6.08
CA LEU A 309 -14.52 -5.05 -5.16
C LEU A 309 -13.95 -6.16 -4.26
N CYS A 310 -13.06 -7.01 -4.77
CA CYS A 310 -12.32 -7.96 -3.95
C CYS A 310 -11.46 -7.24 -2.90
N LEU A 311 -10.74 -6.19 -3.32
CA LEU A 311 -9.89 -5.39 -2.44
C LEU A 311 -10.70 -4.67 -1.36
N LEU A 312 -11.93 -4.22 -1.65
CA LEU A 312 -12.85 -3.65 -0.65
C LEU A 312 -13.01 -4.59 0.54
N PHE A 313 -13.40 -5.84 0.30
CA PHE A 313 -13.61 -6.78 1.39
C PHE A 313 -12.30 -7.27 2.02
N ALA A 314 -11.23 -7.46 1.24
CA ALA A 314 -9.92 -7.83 1.78
C ALA A 314 -9.34 -6.74 2.72
N LYS A 315 -9.44 -5.46 2.33
CA LYS A 315 -9.06 -4.34 3.20
C LYS A 315 -9.98 -4.18 4.39
N LEU A 316 -11.29 -4.46 4.25
CA LEU A 316 -12.23 -4.46 5.37
C LEU A 316 -11.74 -5.40 6.49
N VAL A 317 -11.39 -6.63 6.13
CA VAL A 317 -10.87 -7.60 7.11
C VAL A 317 -9.53 -7.13 7.68
N SER A 318 -8.59 -6.78 6.81
CA SER A 318 -7.24 -6.33 7.21
C SER A 318 -7.25 -5.13 8.15
N TYR A 319 -8.07 -4.11 7.86
CA TYR A 319 -8.14 -2.89 8.67
C TYR A 319 -8.94 -3.09 9.96
N THR A 320 -9.91 -4.02 9.98
CA THR A 320 -10.55 -4.41 11.24
C THR A 320 -9.50 -4.97 12.21
N PHE A 321 -8.64 -5.87 11.74
CA PHE A 321 -7.50 -6.33 12.53
C PHE A 321 -6.54 -5.20 12.89
N LEU A 322 -6.22 -4.30 11.95
CA LEU A 322 -5.30 -3.19 12.20
C LEU A 322 -5.74 -2.31 13.38
N TYR A 323 -7.03 -1.98 13.47
CA TYR A 323 -7.60 -1.03 14.44
C TYR A 323 -8.16 -1.67 15.72
N TRP A 324 -8.60 -2.93 15.66
CA TRP A 324 -9.33 -3.57 16.76
C TRP A 324 -8.61 -4.79 17.36
N LEU A 325 -7.60 -5.37 16.70
CA LEU A 325 -6.91 -6.55 17.21
C LEU A 325 -6.27 -6.33 18.61
N PRO A 326 -5.54 -5.24 18.88
CA PRO A 326 -4.97 -5.03 20.22
C PRO A 326 -6.07 -4.96 21.29
N LEU A 327 -7.16 -4.24 21.00
CA LEU A 327 -8.31 -4.10 21.91
C LEU A 327 -9.01 -5.45 22.15
N TYR A 328 -9.17 -6.27 21.11
CA TYR A 328 -9.68 -7.63 21.23
C TYR A 328 -8.81 -8.48 22.17
N ILE A 329 -7.48 -8.44 22.01
CA ILE A 329 -6.54 -9.20 22.84
C ILE A 329 -6.61 -8.73 24.31
N VAL A 330 -6.66 -7.41 24.56
CA VAL A 330 -6.84 -6.86 25.92
C VAL A 330 -8.15 -7.37 26.54
N ASN A 331 -9.25 -7.33 25.79
CA ASN A 331 -10.57 -7.69 26.30
C ASN A 331 -10.75 -9.20 26.56
N VAL A 332 -10.14 -10.05 25.73
CA VAL A 332 -10.36 -11.51 25.78
C VAL A 332 -9.26 -12.24 26.56
N ALA A 333 -8.00 -11.81 26.42
CA ALA A 333 -6.86 -12.47 27.04
C ALA A 333 -6.32 -11.73 28.28
N HIS A 334 -6.92 -10.60 28.65
CA HIS A 334 -6.57 -9.79 29.82
C HIS A 334 -5.08 -9.38 29.88
N PHE A 335 -4.41 -9.31 28.73
CA PHE A 335 -3.05 -8.80 28.62
C PHE A 335 -3.02 -7.28 28.84
N GLY A 336 -1.86 -6.78 29.28
CA GLY A 336 -1.63 -5.34 29.34
C GLY A 336 -1.66 -4.69 27.95
N ALA A 337 -1.99 -3.39 27.89
CA ALA A 337 -2.06 -2.62 26.64
C ALA A 337 -0.81 -2.78 25.75
N LYS A 338 0.38 -2.71 26.37
CA LYS A 338 1.66 -2.90 25.68
C LYS A 338 1.81 -4.31 25.13
N GLU A 339 1.54 -5.33 25.95
CA GLU A 339 1.70 -6.74 25.57
C GLU A 339 0.73 -7.13 24.44
N ALA A 340 -0.52 -6.65 24.51
CA ALA A 340 -1.49 -6.84 23.44
C ALA A 340 -1.06 -6.15 22.15
N GLY A 341 -0.49 -4.94 22.26
CA GLY A 341 0.14 -4.23 21.15
C GLY A 341 1.27 -5.03 20.51
N ASP A 342 2.21 -5.52 21.32
CA ASP A 342 3.35 -6.33 20.90
C ASP A 342 2.89 -7.64 20.23
N LEU A 343 1.92 -8.35 20.83
CA LEU A 343 1.38 -9.58 20.26
C LEU A 343 0.68 -9.33 18.92
N SER A 344 -0.06 -8.21 18.80
CA SER A 344 -0.76 -7.86 17.55
C SER A 344 0.17 -7.66 16.36
N THR A 345 1.45 -7.30 16.59
CA THR A 345 2.44 -7.12 15.53
C THR A 345 2.73 -8.40 14.75
N LEU A 346 2.46 -9.58 15.33
CA LEU A 346 2.64 -10.85 14.67
C LEU A 346 1.68 -11.05 13.49
N PHE A 347 0.51 -10.41 13.52
CA PHE A 347 -0.39 -10.35 12.37
C PHE A 347 0.27 -9.61 11.19
N ASP A 348 0.97 -8.52 11.48
CA ASP A 348 1.71 -7.75 10.48
C ASP A 348 2.94 -8.54 9.98
N VAL A 349 3.65 -9.27 10.85
CA VAL A 349 4.73 -10.21 10.44
C VAL A 349 4.19 -11.27 9.48
N GLY A 350 3.04 -11.86 9.81
CA GLY A 350 2.30 -12.73 8.90
C GLY A 350 2.05 -12.05 7.56
N GLY A 351 1.60 -10.80 7.56
CA GLY A 351 1.33 -10.04 6.34
C GLY A 351 2.53 -9.82 5.43
N ILE A 352 3.74 -9.62 5.99
CA ILE A 352 4.99 -9.57 5.22
C ILE A 352 5.19 -10.89 4.47
N LEU A 353 5.12 -12.01 5.19
CA LEU A 353 5.27 -13.35 4.61
C LEU A 353 4.21 -13.61 3.55
N GLY A 354 2.95 -13.30 3.86
CA GLY A 354 1.80 -13.46 2.98
C GLY A 354 1.94 -12.69 1.68
N GLY A 355 2.34 -11.41 1.73
CA GLY A 355 2.55 -10.59 0.54
C GLY A 355 3.67 -11.11 -0.36
N ILE A 356 4.80 -11.53 0.23
CA ILE A 356 5.92 -12.12 -0.52
C ILE A 356 5.51 -13.45 -1.16
N PHE A 357 4.86 -14.34 -0.40
CA PHE A 357 4.40 -15.63 -0.93
C PHE A 357 3.33 -15.46 -2.01
N ALA A 358 2.36 -14.57 -1.82
CA ALA A 358 1.34 -14.27 -2.83
C ALA A 358 1.99 -13.74 -4.12
N GLY A 359 2.96 -12.83 -4.00
CA GLY A 359 3.75 -12.33 -5.14
C GLY A 359 4.48 -13.44 -5.88
N LEU A 360 5.21 -14.29 -5.15
CA LEU A 360 5.99 -15.40 -5.71
C LEU A 360 5.10 -16.46 -6.38
N ILE A 361 4.05 -16.93 -5.69
CA ILE A 361 3.13 -17.95 -6.20
C ILE A 361 2.40 -17.44 -7.44
N SER A 362 1.97 -16.19 -7.43
CA SER A 362 1.26 -15.61 -8.57
C SER A 362 2.16 -15.34 -9.77
N ASP A 363 3.45 -14.99 -9.57
CA ASP A 363 4.44 -14.93 -10.65
C ASP A 363 4.72 -16.32 -11.24
N TYR A 364 4.77 -17.36 -10.40
CA TYR A 364 5.02 -18.73 -10.84
C TYR A 364 3.84 -19.34 -11.60
N THR A 365 2.62 -19.13 -11.11
CA THR A 365 1.40 -19.70 -11.70
C THR A 365 0.85 -18.85 -12.85
N GLY A 366 1.18 -17.55 -12.89
CA GLY A 366 0.55 -16.57 -13.77
C GLY A 366 -0.90 -16.24 -13.40
N GLY A 367 -1.41 -16.73 -12.26
CA GLY A 367 -2.80 -16.58 -11.82
C GLY A 367 -2.90 -15.66 -10.61
N ARG A 368 -3.04 -14.35 -10.85
CA ARG A 368 -3.15 -13.36 -9.77
C ARG A 368 -4.45 -13.53 -8.99
N ALA A 369 -5.57 -13.70 -9.71
CA ALA A 369 -6.88 -13.85 -9.10
C ALA A 369 -7.01 -15.18 -8.34
N THR A 370 -6.51 -16.26 -8.95
CA THR A 370 -6.52 -17.60 -8.34
C THR A 370 -5.73 -17.63 -7.04
N THR A 371 -4.54 -17.00 -7.01
CA THR A 371 -3.72 -16.90 -5.79
C THR A 371 -4.48 -16.18 -4.67
N CYS A 372 -5.11 -15.03 -4.96
CA CYS A 372 -5.92 -14.31 -3.99
C CYS A 372 -7.08 -15.16 -3.46
N CYS A 373 -7.83 -15.81 -4.37
CA CYS A 373 -8.99 -16.62 -4.03
C CYS A 373 -8.62 -17.79 -3.10
N VAL A 374 -7.54 -18.52 -3.40
CA VAL A 374 -7.08 -19.63 -2.55
C VAL A 374 -6.73 -19.13 -1.15
N MET A 375 -5.98 -18.03 -1.04
CA MET A 375 -5.61 -17.47 0.27
C MET A 375 -6.83 -17.03 1.08
N LEU A 376 -7.81 -16.38 0.45
CA LEU A 376 -9.07 -15.93 1.09
C LEU A 376 -9.96 -17.11 1.53
N VAL A 377 -10.08 -18.16 0.70
CA VAL A 377 -10.82 -19.38 1.05
C VAL A 377 -10.21 -20.08 2.27
N VAL A 378 -8.88 -20.07 2.38
CA VAL A 378 -8.18 -20.64 3.55
C VAL A 378 -8.22 -19.67 4.74
N ALA A 379 -8.28 -18.36 4.53
CA ALA A 379 -8.41 -17.37 5.59
C ALA A 379 -9.70 -17.56 6.41
N ALA A 380 -10.84 -17.75 5.75
CA ALA A 380 -12.15 -17.91 6.39
C ALA A 380 -12.19 -18.94 7.56
N PRO A 381 -11.81 -20.22 7.36
CA PRO A 381 -11.77 -21.19 8.47
C PRO A 381 -10.67 -20.85 9.50
N MET A 382 -9.56 -20.24 9.09
CA MET A 382 -8.50 -19.84 10.01
C MET A 382 -8.91 -18.70 10.96
N LEU A 383 -9.72 -17.75 10.48
CA LEU A 383 -10.30 -16.70 11.32
C LEU A 383 -11.25 -17.27 12.38
N PHE A 384 -12.06 -18.27 12.01
CA PHE A 384 -12.90 -18.99 12.96
C PHE A 384 -12.06 -19.71 14.03
N LEU A 385 -11.00 -20.42 13.60
CA LEU A 385 -10.06 -21.10 14.48
C LEU A 385 -9.37 -20.13 15.45
N TYR A 386 -8.90 -18.98 14.96
CA TYR A 386 -8.27 -17.97 15.82
C TYR A 386 -9.20 -17.49 16.93
N ASN A 387 -10.48 -17.24 16.60
CA ASN A 387 -11.44 -16.79 17.61
C ASN A 387 -11.73 -17.86 18.69
N HIS A 388 -11.71 -19.15 18.33
CA HIS A 388 -12.05 -20.22 19.27
C HIS A 388 -10.87 -20.77 20.08
N VAL A 389 -9.70 -20.94 19.44
CA VAL A 389 -8.53 -21.58 20.06
C VAL A 389 -7.29 -20.69 20.07
N GLY A 390 -7.34 -19.52 19.41
CA GLY A 390 -6.19 -18.63 19.29
C GLY A 390 -5.69 -18.10 20.63
N GLN A 391 -6.49 -18.15 21.70
CA GLN A 391 -6.11 -17.67 23.03
C GLN A 391 -5.81 -18.80 24.03
N ASN A 392 -5.77 -20.07 23.60
CA ASN A 392 -5.53 -21.23 24.48
C ASN A 392 -4.07 -21.34 24.98
N GLY A 393 -3.20 -20.44 24.53
CA GLY A 393 -1.80 -20.36 24.94
C GLY A 393 -1.02 -19.47 23.99
N ILE A 394 0.05 -18.84 24.51
CA ILE A 394 0.82 -17.84 23.75
C ILE A 394 1.40 -18.38 22.43
N GLY A 395 1.85 -19.64 22.42
CA GLY A 395 2.35 -20.30 21.21
C GLY A 395 1.28 -20.46 20.13
N THR A 396 0.06 -20.82 20.52
CA THR A 396 -1.09 -20.91 19.62
C THR A 396 -1.49 -19.52 19.11
N SER A 397 -1.48 -18.50 19.97
CA SER A 397 -1.75 -17.12 19.57
C SER A 397 -0.75 -16.63 18.53
N ILE A 398 0.54 -16.86 18.77
CA ILE A 398 1.63 -16.50 17.84
C ILE A 398 1.42 -17.16 16.48
N ALA A 399 1.24 -18.49 16.46
CA ALA A 399 1.07 -19.24 15.23
C ALA A 399 -0.17 -18.78 14.45
N MET A 400 -1.32 -18.64 15.13
CA MET A 400 -2.57 -18.25 14.50
C MET A 400 -2.52 -16.82 13.95
N LEU A 401 -1.91 -15.88 14.68
CA LEU A 401 -1.77 -14.49 14.21
C LEU A 401 -0.91 -14.39 12.96
N ILE A 402 0.22 -15.12 12.92
CA ILE A 402 1.08 -15.16 11.73
C ILE A 402 0.33 -15.77 10.55
N ILE A 403 -0.37 -16.89 10.75
CA ILE A 403 -1.12 -17.56 9.68
C ILE A 403 -2.27 -16.68 9.17
N CYS A 404 -3.09 -16.13 10.06
CA CYS A 404 -4.19 -15.23 9.70
C CYS A 404 -3.65 -13.98 8.99
N GLY A 405 -2.57 -13.39 9.52
CA GLY A 405 -1.91 -12.25 8.92
C GLY A 405 -1.42 -12.52 7.50
N ALA A 406 -0.81 -13.69 7.27
CA ALA A 406 -0.33 -14.08 5.95
C ALA A 406 -1.47 -14.28 4.95
N LEU A 407 -2.54 -14.97 5.36
CA LEU A 407 -3.67 -15.29 4.49
C LEU A 407 -4.54 -14.07 4.17
N VAL A 408 -4.74 -13.17 5.14
CA VAL A 408 -5.57 -11.96 4.98
C VAL A 408 -4.82 -10.86 4.22
N ASN A 409 -3.57 -10.57 4.61
CA ASN A 409 -2.83 -9.46 3.99
C ASN A 409 -2.19 -9.85 2.65
N GLY A 410 -2.02 -11.13 2.33
CA GLY A 410 -1.46 -11.57 1.05
C GLY A 410 -2.27 -11.11 -0.18
N PRO A 411 -3.58 -11.41 -0.26
CA PRO A 411 -4.47 -10.90 -1.30
C PRO A 411 -4.48 -9.37 -1.35
N TYR A 412 -4.57 -8.71 -0.20
CA TYR A 412 -4.49 -7.25 -0.10
C TYR A 412 -3.21 -6.72 -0.76
N ALA A 413 -2.04 -7.26 -0.37
CA ALA A 413 -0.74 -6.87 -0.91
C ALA A 413 -0.64 -7.10 -2.42
N LEU A 414 -1.08 -8.27 -2.88
CA LEU A 414 -0.97 -8.65 -4.29
C LEU A 414 -1.86 -7.77 -5.19
N ILE A 415 -3.10 -7.50 -4.75
CA ILE A 415 -4.05 -6.71 -5.53
C ILE A 415 -3.60 -5.25 -5.58
N THR A 416 -3.27 -4.68 -4.42
CA THR A 416 -2.87 -3.28 -4.30
C THR A 416 -1.62 -2.98 -5.12
N THR A 417 -0.69 -3.94 -5.26
CA THR A 417 0.58 -3.69 -5.97
C THR A 417 0.64 -4.31 -7.37
N ALA A 418 0.93 -5.61 -7.46
CA ALA A 418 1.19 -6.27 -8.74
C ALA A 418 -0.02 -6.20 -9.68
N VAL A 419 -1.22 -6.50 -9.20
CA VAL A 419 -2.44 -6.44 -10.03
C VAL A 419 -2.76 -5.02 -10.45
N SER A 420 -2.66 -4.05 -9.53
CA SER A 420 -2.89 -2.65 -9.86
C SER A 420 -1.91 -2.14 -10.93
N ALA A 421 -0.64 -2.50 -10.82
CA ALA A 421 0.37 -2.18 -11.83
C ALA A 421 0.11 -2.88 -13.18
N ASP A 422 -0.32 -4.14 -13.16
CA ASP A 422 -0.65 -4.91 -14.37
C ASP A 422 -1.86 -4.29 -15.09
N LEU A 423 -2.91 -3.93 -14.36
CA LEU A 423 -4.12 -3.28 -14.90
C LEU A 423 -3.85 -1.84 -15.36
N GLY A 424 -3.03 -1.08 -14.62
CA GLY A 424 -2.63 0.28 -15.00
C GLY A 424 -1.66 0.33 -16.18
N THR A 425 -1.15 -0.82 -16.64
CA THR A 425 -0.33 -0.93 -17.87
C THR A 425 -0.95 -1.87 -18.91
N HIS A 426 -2.26 -2.10 -18.80
CA HIS A 426 -3.04 -2.95 -19.70
C HIS A 426 -2.99 -2.43 -21.15
N GLU A 427 -3.07 -3.33 -22.14
CA GLU A 427 -2.92 -3.01 -23.57
C GLU A 427 -3.93 -1.95 -24.06
N SER A 428 -5.13 -1.93 -23.47
CA SER A 428 -6.16 -0.93 -23.75
C SER A 428 -5.74 0.52 -23.43
N LEU A 429 -4.66 0.71 -22.67
CA LEU A 429 -4.14 2.01 -22.27
C LEU A 429 -3.07 2.58 -23.23
N LYS A 430 -2.70 1.84 -24.29
CA LYS A 430 -1.76 2.28 -25.33
C LYS A 430 -0.47 2.94 -24.81
N GLY A 431 0.08 2.44 -23.70
CA GLY A 431 1.32 2.98 -23.12
C GLY A 431 1.17 4.30 -22.34
N ASN A 432 -0.06 4.75 -22.05
CA ASN A 432 -0.29 5.94 -21.23
C ASN A 432 0.12 5.70 -19.77
N ALA A 433 1.35 6.07 -19.43
CA ALA A 433 1.90 5.93 -18.08
C ALA A 433 1.10 6.72 -17.02
N LYS A 434 0.43 7.81 -17.41
CA LYS A 434 -0.42 8.59 -16.50
C LYS A 434 -1.64 7.78 -16.05
N ALA A 435 -2.21 6.94 -16.91
CA ALA A 435 -3.37 6.11 -16.59
C ALA A 435 -3.15 5.10 -15.45
N LEU A 436 -1.89 4.74 -15.15
CA LEU A 436 -1.54 3.90 -14.00
C LEU A 436 -2.01 4.53 -12.68
N SER A 437 -1.78 5.83 -12.49
CA SER A 437 -2.17 6.57 -11.28
C SER A 437 -3.68 6.50 -11.05
N THR A 438 -4.48 6.80 -12.09
CA THR A 438 -5.96 6.71 -12.00
C THR A 438 -6.45 5.30 -11.71
N VAL A 439 -5.96 4.27 -12.43
CA VAL A 439 -6.41 2.89 -12.20
C VAL A 439 -6.06 2.43 -10.78
N THR A 440 -4.85 2.76 -10.32
CA THR A 440 -4.42 2.48 -8.95
C THR A 440 -5.27 3.22 -7.92
N ALA A 441 -5.58 4.50 -8.15
CA ALA A 441 -6.44 5.28 -7.26
C ALA A 441 -7.87 4.73 -7.18
N ILE A 442 -8.43 4.21 -8.28
CA ILE A 442 -9.76 3.59 -8.28
C ILE A 442 -9.76 2.29 -7.47
N ILE A 443 -8.78 1.42 -7.72
CA ILE A 443 -8.65 0.14 -7.01
C ILE A 443 -8.44 0.41 -5.52
N ASP A 444 -7.44 1.22 -5.18
CA ASP A 444 -7.08 1.49 -3.78
C ASP A 444 -8.13 2.34 -3.05
N GLY A 445 -8.77 3.27 -3.74
CA GLY A 445 -9.90 4.07 -3.24
C GLY A 445 -11.10 3.20 -2.89
N THR A 446 -11.49 2.28 -3.78
CA THR A 446 -12.56 1.29 -3.51
C THR A 446 -12.18 0.39 -2.32
N GLY A 447 -10.92 -0.06 -2.28
CA GLY A 447 -10.37 -0.75 -1.13
C GLY A 447 -10.47 0.05 0.18
N SER A 448 -10.21 1.35 0.11
CA SER A 448 -10.22 2.25 1.28
C SER A 448 -11.63 2.49 1.82
N VAL A 449 -12.66 2.40 1.00
CA VAL A 449 -14.06 2.33 1.48
C VAL A 449 -14.24 1.11 2.39
N GLY A 450 -13.74 -0.05 1.98
CA GLY A 450 -13.77 -1.26 2.82
C GLY A 450 -12.98 -1.09 4.12
N ALA A 451 -11.81 -0.46 4.04
CA ALA A 451 -11.00 -0.12 5.21
C ALA A 451 -11.73 0.77 6.22
N ALA A 452 -12.62 1.67 5.77
CA ALA A 452 -13.48 2.47 6.64
C ALA A 452 -14.65 1.66 7.22
N LEU A 453 -15.30 0.84 6.39
CA LEU A 453 -16.45 0.03 6.78
C LEU A 453 -16.10 -1.01 7.86
N GLY A 454 -14.94 -1.66 7.79
CA GLY A 454 -14.57 -2.74 8.69
C GLY A 454 -14.53 -2.34 10.16
N PRO A 455 -13.66 -1.40 10.57
CA PRO A 455 -13.60 -0.87 11.93
C PRO A 455 -14.93 -0.27 12.41
N LEU A 456 -15.68 0.40 11.53
CA LEU A 456 -17.00 0.94 11.85
C LEU A 456 -17.97 -0.19 12.24
N LEU A 457 -18.11 -1.20 11.39
CA LEU A 457 -18.97 -2.36 11.64
C LEU A 457 -18.51 -3.14 12.87
N ALA A 458 -17.19 -3.31 13.06
CA ALA A 458 -16.64 -3.93 14.27
C ALA A 458 -17.02 -3.15 15.53
N GLY A 459 -16.97 -1.82 15.50
CA GLY A 459 -17.42 -0.97 16.61
C GLY A 459 -18.90 -1.14 16.94
N LEU A 460 -19.76 -1.22 15.92
CA LEU A 460 -21.21 -1.40 16.08
C LEU A 460 -21.60 -2.82 16.49
N ILE A 461 -20.85 -3.84 16.06
CA ILE A 461 -21.15 -5.26 16.29
C ILE A 461 -20.51 -5.76 17.59
N SER A 462 -19.34 -5.24 17.98
CA SER A 462 -18.61 -5.71 19.17
C SER A 462 -19.41 -5.69 20.50
N PRO A 463 -20.39 -4.79 20.73
CA PRO A 463 -21.25 -4.86 21.92
C PRO A 463 -22.10 -6.13 21.99
N THR A 464 -22.41 -6.74 20.84
CA THR A 464 -23.17 -8.01 20.74
C THR A 464 -22.30 -9.25 20.92
N GLY A 465 -20.97 -9.08 21.04
CA GLY A 465 -20.00 -10.15 21.23
C GLY A 465 -19.01 -10.29 20.07
N TRP A 466 -17.76 -10.63 20.40
CA TRP A 466 -16.66 -10.76 19.42
C TRP A 466 -16.88 -11.85 18.38
N ASN A 467 -17.63 -12.92 18.70
CA ASN A 467 -17.99 -13.96 17.73
C ASN A 467 -18.69 -13.39 16.50
N ASN A 468 -19.58 -12.40 16.69
CA ASN A 468 -20.31 -11.76 15.58
C ASN A 468 -19.38 -10.92 14.71
N VAL A 469 -18.36 -10.29 15.30
CA VAL A 469 -17.32 -9.58 14.55
C VAL A 469 -16.54 -10.56 13.67
N PHE A 470 -16.16 -11.73 14.19
CA PHE A 470 -15.49 -12.75 13.38
C PHE A 470 -16.37 -13.32 12.26
N TYR A 471 -17.67 -13.53 12.50
CA TYR A 471 -18.59 -13.95 11.44
C TYR A 471 -18.73 -12.89 10.33
N MET A 472 -18.74 -11.60 10.68
CA MET A 472 -18.69 -10.52 9.71
C MET A 472 -17.41 -10.58 8.86
N LEU A 473 -16.25 -10.82 9.48
CA LEU A 473 -14.97 -10.92 8.76
C LEU A 473 -14.95 -12.11 7.79
N ILE A 474 -15.44 -13.28 8.25
CA ILE A 474 -15.56 -14.48 7.41
C ILE A 474 -16.51 -14.25 6.23
N ALA A 475 -17.65 -13.58 6.47
CA ALA A 475 -18.58 -13.23 5.40
C ALA A 475 -17.94 -12.29 4.37
N ALA A 476 -17.12 -11.33 4.81
CA ALA A 476 -16.37 -10.46 3.92
C ALA A 476 -15.38 -11.24 3.03
N ASP A 477 -14.61 -12.19 3.57
CA ASP A 477 -13.70 -13.04 2.79
C ASP A 477 -14.46 -13.88 1.74
N VAL A 478 -15.61 -14.43 2.11
CA VAL A 478 -16.46 -15.19 1.17
C VAL A 478 -16.98 -14.29 0.04
N LEU A 479 -17.44 -13.08 0.36
CA LEU A 479 -17.89 -12.10 -0.64
C LEU A 479 -16.74 -11.69 -1.58
N ALA A 480 -15.54 -11.46 -1.04
CA ALA A 480 -14.34 -11.16 -1.81
C ALA A 480 -14.05 -12.26 -2.86
N CYS A 481 -14.14 -13.53 -2.45
CA CYS A 481 -13.96 -14.68 -3.33
C CYS A 481 -15.04 -14.76 -4.43
N LEU A 482 -16.31 -14.58 -4.05
CA LEU A 482 -17.42 -14.64 -5.00
C LEU A 482 -17.32 -13.59 -6.11
N LEU A 483 -16.90 -12.38 -5.75
CA LEU A 483 -16.70 -11.27 -6.69
C LEU A 483 -15.52 -11.51 -7.63
N LEU A 484 -14.48 -12.20 -7.16
CA LEU A 484 -13.30 -12.53 -7.95
C LEU A 484 -13.49 -13.80 -8.82
N ALA A 485 -14.53 -14.60 -8.55
CA ALA A 485 -14.73 -15.92 -9.15
C ALA A 485 -14.73 -15.92 -10.68
N ARG A 486 -15.28 -14.89 -11.34
CA ARG A 486 -15.29 -14.78 -12.81
C ARG A 486 -13.88 -14.70 -13.39
N VAL A 487 -12.99 -13.94 -12.75
CA VAL A 487 -11.59 -13.79 -13.18
C VAL A 487 -10.83 -15.10 -12.95
N VAL A 488 -11.08 -15.76 -11.81
CA VAL A 488 -10.50 -17.08 -11.49
C VAL A 488 -10.92 -18.13 -12.54
N VAL A 489 -12.20 -18.18 -12.92
CA VAL A 489 -12.68 -19.10 -13.96
C VAL A 489 -12.00 -18.81 -15.31
N LYS A 490 -11.76 -17.55 -15.64
CA LYS A 490 -11.03 -17.15 -16.86
C LYS A 490 -9.57 -17.62 -16.82
N GLU A 491 -8.87 -17.42 -15.71
CA GLU A 491 -7.49 -17.90 -15.50
C GLU A 491 -7.40 -19.43 -15.62
N ALA A 492 -8.29 -20.15 -14.91
CA ALA A 492 -8.32 -21.62 -14.92
C ALA A 492 -8.58 -22.19 -16.33
N ARG A 493 -9.50 -21.59 -17.09
CA ARG A 493 -9.75 -21.98 -18.50
C ARG A 493 -8.53 -21.74 -19.38
N GLY A 494 -7.80 -20.65 -19.16
CA GLY A 494 -6.56 -20.33 -19.88
C GLY A 494 -5.48 -21.41 -19.68
N TRP A 495 -5.29 -21.88 -18.45
CA TRP A 495 -4.34 -22.96 -18.15
C TRP A 495 -4.75 -24.28 -18.79
N CYS A 496 -6.02 -24.68 -18.69
CA CYS A 496 -6.52 -25.91 -19.32
C CYS A 496 -6.32 -25.89 -20.84
N GLY A 497 -6.56 -24.75 -21.50
CA GLY A 497 -6.33 -24.59 -22.94
C GLY A 497 -4.85 -24.68 -23.34
N SER A 498 -3.95 -24.08 -22.54
CA SER A 498 -2.50 -24.17 -22.76
C SER A 498 -1.97 -25.60 -22.61
N MET A 499 -2.42 -26.31 -21.57
CA MET A 499 -2.07 -27.71 -21.34
C MET A 499 -2.57 -28.63 -22.45
N ALA A 500 -3.78 -28.40 -22.97
CA ALA A 500 -4.30 -29.15 -24.12
C ALA A 500 -3.44 -28.93 -25.38
N ARG A 501 -3.00 -27.68 -25.62
CA ARG A 501 -2.15 -27.33 -26.77
C ARG A 501 -0.75 -27.94 -26.65
N GLN A 502 -0.14 -27.96 -25.45
CA GLN A 502 1.15 -28.61 -25.22
C GLN A 502 1.09 -30.15 -25.35
N ARG A 503 -0.04 -30.78 -25.02
CA ARG A 503 -0.25 -32.22 -25.23
C ARG A 503 -0.38 -32.57 -26.72
N GLY A 504 -1.13 -31.78 -27.50
CA GLY A 504 -1.25 -31.98 -28.95
C GLY A 504 0.06 -31.81 -29.73
N PHE A 505 1.02 -31.03 -29.23
CA PHE A 505 2.35 -30.89 -29.82
C PHE A 505 3.34 -32.03 -29.51
N LYS A 506 3.00 -32.94 -28.58
CA LYS A 506 3.83 -34.12 -28.27
C LYS A 506 3.43 -35.37 -29.06
N GLU A 507 2.39 -35.30 -29.90
CA GLU A 507 1.88 -36.42 -30.70
C GLU A 507 2.23 -36.33 -32.20
N PHE A 508 3.24 -35.54 -32.58
CA PHE A 508 3.76 -35.49 -33.96
C PHE A 508 5.24 -35.86 -34.05
#